data_AF-A0A419YSR1-F1
#
_entry.id   AF-A0A419YSR1-F1
#
_cell.length_a   1.000
_cell.length_b   1.000
_cell.length_c   1.000
_cell.angle_alpha   90.00
_cell.angle_beta   90.00
_cell.angle_gamma   90.00
#
_symmetry.space_group_name_H-M   'P 1'
#
loop_
_entity.id
_entity.type
_entity.pdbx_description
1 polymer ?
#
loop_
_entity_poly.entity_id
_entity_poly.type
_entity_poly.pdbx_seq_one_letter_code
_entity_poly.pdbx_strand_id
1 'polypeptide(L)'
;MFEERRARRQANRAFDHGEGVTRYRMQQKVLAIGDDYWIDNEDGDHVYKVDGKALRMRKTFHIEDRSGRRVATVQSRPLRIKDSMEIEDADGKRIAMVKKALISPIHDRWLIKQEDGPELTLHGNILDHEYTIEDDGTKIAEVSKKWFRLRDTYGLDIGPDADHATVLAAAIAIDAMSHPGD
;
A
#
# COMPACT_ATOMS: atom_id res chain seq x y z
N MET A 1 -5.94 -15.12 -25.33
CA MET A 1 -6.62 -15.81 -24.20
C MET A 1 -5.79 -16.91 -23.51
N PHE A 2 -5.25 -17.93 -24.20
CA PHE A 2 -4.44 -18.98 -23.54
C PHE A 2 -3.01 -18.54 -23.21
N GLU A 3 -2.38 -17.76 -24.09
CA GLU A 3 -1.01 -17.26 -23.91
C GLU A 3 -0.93 -16.24 -22.76
N GLU A 4 -1.87 -15.29 -22.70
CA GLU A 4 -1.98 -14.32 -21.61
C GLU A 4 -2.12 -15.00 -20.24
N ARG A 5 -2.95 -16.05 -20.14
CA ARG A 5 -3.10 -16.83 -18.89
C ARG A 5 -1.82 -17.56 -18.49
N ARG A 6 -1.00 -18.00 -19.45
CA ARG A 6 0.30 -18.61 -19.17
C ARG A 6 1.31 -17.57 -18.72
N ALA A 7 1.38 -16.44 -19.41
CA ALA A 7 2.26 -15.33 -19.06
C ALA A 7 1.96 -14.82 -17.64
N ARG A 8 0.68 -14.60 -17.30
CA ARG A 8 0.26 -14.19 -15.95
C ARG A 8 0.66 -15.18 -14.87
N ARG A 9 0.46 -16.48 -15.12
CA ARG A 9 0.87 -17.54 -14.17
C ARG A 9 2.38 -17.59 -14.00
N GLN A 10 3.14 -17.35 -15.06
CA GLN A 10 4.59 -17.31 -15.00
C GLN A 10 5.07 -16.08 -14.22
N ALA A 11 4.53 -14.90 -14.50
CA ALA A 11 4.83 -13.67 -13.77
C ALA A 11 4.53 -13.80 -12.28
N ASN A 12 3.35 -14.32 -11.92
CA ASN A 12 2.99 -14.52 -10.52
C ASN A 12 3.90 -15.55 -9.83
N ARG A 13 4.32 -16.61 -10.54
CA ARG A 13 5.31 -17.56 -10.00
C ARG A 13 6.68 -16.92 -9.79
N ALA A 14 7.15 -16.10 -10.73
CA ALA A 14 8.42 -15.39 -10.59
C ALA A 14 8.37 -14.47 -9.35
N PHE A 15 7.27 -13.74 -9.17
CA PHE A 15 7.03 -12.95 -7.96
C PHE A 15 7.05 -13.83 -6.69
N ASP A 16 6.33 -14.96 -6.68
CA ASP A 16 6.27 -15.87 -5.52
C ASP A 16 7.64 -16.47 -5.17
N HIS A 17 8.53 -16.57 -6.14
CA HIS A 17 9.94 -16.98 -5.96
C HIS A 17 10.88 -15.82 -5.59
N GLY A 18 10.38 -14.59 -5.48
CA GLY A 18 11.13 -13.40 -5.11
C GLY A 18 11.95 -12.79 -6.26
N GLU A 19 11.67 -13.15 -7.51
CA GLU A 19 12.43 -12.64 -8.66
C GLU A 19 12.19 -11.13 -8.87
N GLY A 20 13.22 -10.32 -8.65
CA GLY A 20 13.15 -8.85 -8.80
C GLY A 20 12.29 -8.15 -7.76
N VAL A 21 11.84 -8.87 -6.73
CA VAL A 21 11.00 -8.34 -5.67
C VAL A 21 11.86 -7.54 -4.70
N THR A 22 11.39 -6.36 -4.31
CA THR A 22 11.94 -5.59 -3.19
C THR A 22 11.03 -5.73 -1.99
N ARG A 23 11.58 -6.23 -0.88
CA ARG A 23 10.87 -6.36 0.38
C ARG A 23 11.07 -5.14 1.27
N TYR A 24 9.95 -4.61 1.74
CA TYR A 24 9.90 -3.61 2.81
C TYR A 24 9.35 -4.22 4.09
N ARG A 25 9.81 -3.71 5.22
CA ARG A 25 9.28 -4.02 6.55
C ARG A 25 8.53 -2.81 7.07
N MET A 26 7.26 -3.03 7.42
CA MET A 26 6.35 -2.00 7.94
C MET A 26 5.86 -2.40 9.34
N GLN A 27 5.79 -1.44 10.26
CA GLN A 27 5.18 -1.67 11.56
C GLN A 27 3.65 -1.58 11.45
N GLN A 28 2.85 -2.16 12.35
CA GLN A 28 1.37 -2.13 12.31
C GLN A 28 0.80 -0.90 13.03
N LYS A 29 1.53 -0.35 14.00
CA LYS A 29 1.16 0.87 14.73
C LYS A 29 1.52 2.16 13.97
N VAL A 30 1.74 2.02 12.67
CA VAL A 30 2.20 3.08 11.79
C VAL A 30 1.18 4.20 11.60
N LEU A 31 -0.09 4.00 11.96
CA LEU A 31 -1.15 4.95 11.60
C LEU A 31 -1.84 5.58 12.80
N ALA A 32 -1.21 5.43 13.98
CA ALA A 32 -1.49 6.28 15.12
C ALA A 32 -1.12 7.72 14.75
N ILE A 33 -2.13 8.59 14.78
CA ILE A 33 -1.96 10.01 14.52
C ILE A 33 -0.97 10.59 15.54
N GLY A 34 0.07 11.28 15.07
CA GLY A 34 1.06 11.96 15.91
C GLY A 34 2.35 11.19 16.13
N ASP A 35 2.46 9.95 15.63
CA ASP A 35 3.67 9.15 15.67
C ASP A 35 4.36 9.13 14.29
N ASP A 36 5.69 9.23 14.31
CA ASP A 36 6.55 9.03 13.15
C ASP A 36 7.04 7.58 13.13
N TYR A 37 7.17 7.00 11.94
CA TYR A 37 7.70 5.64 11.79
C TYR A 37 8.65 5.50 10.61
N TRP A 38 9.48 4.46 10.68
CA TRP A 38 10.40 4.10 9.61
C TRP A 38 9.91 2.84 8.89
N ILE A 39 10.13 2.85 7.58
CA ILE A 39 10.00 1.69 6.70
C ILE A 39 11.42 1.23 6.40
N ASP A 40 11.67 -0.06 6.64
CA ASP A 40 12.98 -0.65 6.45
C ASP A 40 13.01 -1.47 5.16
N ASN A 41 14.17 -1.59 4.54
CA ASN A 41 14.40 -2.60 3.50
C ASN A 41 14.69 -3.98 4.13
N GLU A 42 14.98 -4.99 3.30
CA GLU A 42 15.31 -6.34 3.74
C GLU A 42 16.59 -6.41 4.60
N ASP A 43 17.55 -5.51 4.36
CA ASP A 43 18.79 -5.39 5.14
C ASP A 43 18.56 -4.76 6.53
N GLY A 44 17.35 -4.23 6.79
CA GLY A 44 17.00 -3.56 8.03
C GLY A 44 17.39 -2.08 8.08
N ASP A 45 17.78 -1.49 6.94
CA ASP A 45 18.07 -0.07 6.83
C ASP A 45 16.78 0.76 6.70
N HIS A 46 16.71 1.85 7.45
CA HIS A 46 15.67 2.85 7.30
C HIS A 46 15.75 3.51 5.91
N VAL A 47 14.76 3.27 5.07
CA VAL A 47 14.71 3.76 3.67
C VAL A 47 13.65 4.83 3.44
N TYR A 48 12.53 4.75 4.17
CA TYR A 48 11.52 5.80 4.18
C TYR A 48 11.10 6.14 5.59
N LYS A 49 10.81 7.42 5.82
CA LYS A 49 10.12 7.90 7.01
C LYS A 49 8.68 8.18 6.65
N VAL A 50 7.77 7.93 7.57
CA VAL A 50 6.38 8.39 7.44
C VAL A 50 5.99 9.22 8.65
N ASP A 51 5.47 10.40 8.37
CA ASP A 51 4.99 11.38 9.35
C ASP A 51 3.46 11.45 9.27
N GLY A 52 2.79 10.99 10.32
CA GLY A 52 1.33 10.96 10.45
C GLY A 52 0.76 12.19 11.15
N LYS A 53 0.01 13.02 10.41
CA LYS A 53 -0.64 14.24 10.91
C LYS A 53 -2.17 14.10 10.92
N ALA A 54 -2.79 14.62 11.98
CA ALA A 54 -4.23 14.91 11.97
C ALA A 54 -4.50 16.39 12.18
N LEU A 55 -5.16 16.99 11.20
CA LEU A 55 -5.59 18.37 11.24
C LEU A 55 -7.09 18.41 11.02
N ARG A 56 -7.88 18.92 11.97
CA ARG A 56 -9.33 19.14 11.83
C ARG A 56 -10.09 17.91 11.28
N MET A 57 -9.84 16.72 11.85
CA MET A 57 -10.42 15.42 11.44
C MET A 57 -9.92 14.86 10.09
N ARG A 58 -8.94 15.51 9.44
CA ARG A 58 -8.29 15.01 8.23
C ARG A 58 -7.00 14.28 8.60
N LYS A 59 -6.91 13.00 8.25
CA LYS A 59 -5.66 12.22 8.35
C LYS A 59 -4.79 12.51 7.12
N THR A 60 -3.51 12.79 7.35
CA THR A 60 -2.50 13.02 6.30
C THR A 60 -1.23 12.30 6.70
N PHE A 61 -0.63 11.52 5.82
CA PHE A 61 0.63 10.84 6.02
C PHE A 61 1.61 11.31 4.94
N HIS A 62 2.76 11.83 5.33
CA HIS A 62 3.83 12.18 4.39
C HIS A 62 4.88 11.08 4.39
N ILE A 63 5.23 10.58 3.21
CA ILE A 63 6.29 9.61 3.03
C ILE A 63 7.52 10.38 2.54
N GLU A 64 8.64 10.24 3.24
CA GLU A 64 9.89 10.92 2.97
C GLU A 64 11.01 9.90 2.73
N ASP A 65 11.89 10.19 1.77
CA ASP A 65 13.13 9.42 1.59
C ASP A 65 14.16 9.71 2.69
N ARG A 66 15.30 9.01 2.67
CA ARG A 66 16.40 9.18 3.63
C ARG A 66 16.99 10.60 3.68
N SER A 67 16.77 11.41 2.65
CA SER A 67 17.21 12.80 2.61
C SER A 67 16.17 13.78 3.17
N GLY A 68 15.02 13.28 3.63
CA GLY A 68 13.89 14.08 4.09
C GLY A 68 13.08 14.69 2.96
N ARG A 69 13.28 14.25 1.71
CA ARG A 69 12.44 14.70 0.60
C ARG A 69 11.17 13.89 0.58
N ARG A 70 10.04 14.58 0.53
CA ARG A 70 8.74 13.95 0.37
C ARG A 70 8.64 13.26 -0.98
N VAL A 71 8.30 11.97 -0.98
CA VAL A 71 8.10 11.15 -2.18
C VAL A 71 6.63 10.93 -2.49
N ALA A 72 5.77 10.92 -1.47
CA ALA A 72 4.33 10.82 -1.63
C ALA A 72 3.57 11.37 -0.41
N THR A 73 2.32 11.74 -0.63
CA THR A 73 1.38 12.12 0.45
C THR A 73 0.11 11.29 0.35
N VAL A 74 -0.28 10.65 1.45
CA VAL A 74 -1.56 9.95 1.59
C VAL A 74 -2.49 10.82 2.43
N GLN A 75 -3.70 11.09 1.96
CA GLN A 75 -4.61 11.98 2.67
C GLN A 75 -6.08 11.64 2.53
N SER A 76 -6.81 11.75 3.64
CA SER A 76 -8.26 11.57 3.66
C SER A 76 -8.96 12.70 2.92
N ARG A 77 -9.98 12.36 2.13
CA ARG A 77 -10.90 13.33 1.53
C ARG A 77 -11.90 13.86 2.57
N PRO A 78 -12.48 15.06 2.36
CA PRO A 78 -13.48 15.60 3.27
C PRO A 78 -14.68 14.64 3.43
N LEU A 79 -15.30 14.68 4.63
CA LEU A 79 -16.35 13.80 5.19
C LEU A 79 -17.47 13.30 4.24
N ARG A 80 -17.69 13.96 3.09
CA ARG A 80 -18.69 13.58 2.09
C ARG A 80 -18.31 12.32 1.31
N ILE A 81 -17.03 11.97 1.25
CA ILE A 81 -16.54 10.78 0.55
C ILE A 81 -15.89 9.88 1.59
N LYS A 82 -16.76 9.18 2.32
CA LYS A 82 -16.34 8.12 3.23
C LYS A 82 -15.64 7.03 2.43
N ASP A 83 -14.67 6.37 3.07
CA ASP A 83 -14.02 5.19 2.53
C ASP A 83 -13.13 5.40 1.29
N SER A 84 -12.42 6.54 1.25
CA SER A 84 -11.35 6.75 0.28
C SER A 84 -10.18 7.59 0.82
N MET A 85 -8.99 7.33 0.29
CA MET A 85 -7.79 8.13 0.49
C MET A 85 -7.15 8.47 -0.85
N GLU A 86 -6.60 9.67 -0.91
CA GLU A 86 -5.90 10.22 -2.07
C GLU A 86 -4.39 10.05 -1.89
N ILE A 87 -3.70 9.69 -2.96
CA ILE A 87 -2.24 9.60 -3.03
C ILE A 87 -1.76 10.67 -3.98
N GLU A 88 -0.89 11.54 -3.50
CA GLU A 88 -0.21 12.58 -4.28
C GLU A 88 1.29 12.27 -4.37
N ASP A 89 1.91 12.70 -5.46
CA ASP A 89 3.37 12.68 -5.63
C ASP A 89 4.07 13.78 -4.78
N ALA A 90 5.38 13.90 -4.96
CA ALA A 90 6.20 14.91 -4.28
C ALA A 90 5.71 16.36 -4.54
N ASP A 91 5.23 16.62 -5.76
CA ASP A 91 4.76 17.92 -6.24
C ASP A 91 3.31 18.23 -5.83
N GLY A 92 2.61 17.28 -5.20
CA GLY A 92 1.22 17.42 -4.78
C GLY A 92 0.22 17.14 -5.90
N LYS A 93 0.64 16.56 -7.03
CA LYS A 93 -0.28 16.07 -8.06
C LYS A 93 -0.85 14.73 -7.59
N ARG A 94 -2.18 14.57 -7.62
CA ARG A 94 -2.81 13.27 -7.40
C ARG A 94 -2.28 12.27 -8.43
N ILE A 95 -1.83 11.12 -7.95
CA ILE A 95 -1.37 10.00 -8.79
C ILE A 95 -2.25 8.78 -8.64
N ALA A 96 -2.89 8.60 -7.48
CA ALA A 96 -3.82 7.51 -7.26
C ALA A 96 -4.87 7.81 -6.19
N MET A 97 -5.90 6.97 -6.13
CA MET A 97 -6.96 7.03 -5.13
C MET A 97 -7.32 5.62 -4.68
N VAL A 98 -7.15 5.34 -3.39
CA VAL A 98 -7.57 4.10 -2.74
C VAL A 98 -9.03 4.23 -2.35
N LYS A 99 -9.84 3.23 -2.72
CA LYS A 99 -11.27 3.18 -2.40
C LYS A 99 -11.65 1.83 -1.84
N LYS A 100 -12.51 1.86 -0.83
CA LYS A 100 -13.29 0.70 -0.40
C LYS A 100 -14.60 0.69 -1.18
N ALA A 101 -14.73 -0.23 -2.12
CA ALA A 101 -15.97 -0.47 -2.86
C ALA A 101 -16.89 -1.41 -2.06
N LEU A 102 -17.98 -0.84 -1.54
CA LEU A 102 -19.07 -1.57 -0.88
C LEU A 102 -19.94 -2.26 -1.93
N ILE A 103 -19.46 -3.38 -2.49
CA ILE A 103 -20.17 -4.10 -3.57
C ILE A 103 -21.24 -5.03 -2.99
N SER A 104 -21.03 -5.56 -1.78
CA SER A 104 -21.98 -6.44 -1.10
C SER A 104 -21.84 -6.35 0.42
N PRO A 105 -22.87 -6.70 1.21
CA PRO A 105 -22.78 -6.73 2.67
C PRO A 105 -21.82 -7.80 3.25
N ILE A 106 -21.20 -8.65 2.42
CA ILE A 106 -20.39 -9.81 2.85
C ILE A 106 -18.92 -9.67 2.46
N HIS A 107 -18.61 -9.00 1.35
CA HIS A 107 -17.23 -8.79 0.89
C HIS A 107 -16.99 -7.34 0.46
N ASP A 108 -16.09 -6.69 1.18
CA ASP A 108 -15.51 -5.41 0.78
C ASP A 108 -14.51 -5.65 -0.35
N ARG A 109 -14.66 -4.95 -1.47
CA ARG A 109 -13.63 -4.90 -2.52
C ARG A 109 -12.82 -3.63 -2.35
N TRP A 110 -11.52 -3.72 -2.52
CA TRP A 110 -10.66 -2.54 -2.52
C TRP A 110 -10.07 -2.32 -3.90
N LEU A 111 -9.98 -1.05 -4.28
CA LEU A 111 -9.54 -0.60 -5.60
C LEU A 111 -8.53 0.53 -5.42
N ILE A 112 -7.48 0.52 -6.24
CA ILE A 112 -6.53 1.65 -6.36
C ILE A 112 -6.71 2.19 -7.77
N LYS A 113 -7.31 3.37 -7.88
CA LYS A 113 -7.51 4.07 -9.16
C LYS A 113 -6.30 4.95 -9.42
N GLN A 114 -5.44 4.55 -10.35
CA GLN A 114 -4.33 5.38 -10.81
C GLN A 114 -4.84 6.45 -11.77
N GLU A 115 -4.27 7.65 -11.75
CA GLU A 115 -4.65 8.71 -12.70
C GLU A 115 -4.15 8.40 -14.12
N ASP A 116 -2.90 7.92 -14.21
CA ASP A 116 -2.19 7.66 -15.46
C ASP A 116 -1.87 6.15 -15.61
N GLY A 117 -2.75 5.25 -15.14
CA GLY A 117 -2.49 3.80 -15.13
C GLY A 117 -3.75 2.93 -14.96
N PRO A 118 -3.59 1.59 -14.98
CA PRO A 118 -4.70 0.67 -14.79
C PRO A 118 -5.28 0.75 -13.37
N GLU A 119 -6.53 0.32 -13.23
CA GLU A 119 -7.14 0.12 -11.92
C GLU A 119 -6.58 -1.15 -11.28
N LEU A 120 -5.97 -1.02 -10.10
CA LEU A 120 -5.45 -2.15 -9.36
C LEU A 120 -6.50 -2.68 -8.39
N THR A 121 -6.47 -3.99 -8.16
CA THR A 121 -7.39 -4.68 -7.27
C THR A 121 -6.64 -5.34 -6.12
N LEU A 122 -7.29 -5.42 -4.96
CA LEU A 122 -6.75 -6.16 -3.82
C LEU A 122 -7.47 -7.50 -3.67
N HIS A 123 -6.71 -8.54 -3.35
CA HIS A 123 -7.24 -9.88 -3.03
C HIS A 123 -6.63 -10.41 -1.73
N GLY A 124 -7.42 -11.07 -0.90
CA GLY A 124 -6.96 -11.66 0.37
C GLY A 124 -7.64 -11.08 1.60
N ASN A 125 -6.97 -11.19 2.75
CA ASN A 125 -7.45 -10.71 4.04
C ASN A 125 -6.69 -9.44 4.46
N ILE A 126 -7.35 -8.30 4.27
CA ILE A 126 -6.78 -6.98 4.54
C ILE A 126 -6.63 -6.73 6.04
N LEU A 127 -7.57 -7.21 6.86
CA LEU A 127 -7.54 -7.02 8.32
C LEU A 127 -6.34 -7.73 8.96
N ASP A 128 -5.94 -8.87 8.41
CA ASP A 128 -4.80 -9.66 8.91
C ASP A 128 -3.47 -9.32 8.23
N HIS A 129 -3.42 -8.28 7.39
CA HIS A 129 -2.24 -7.94 6.55
C HIS A 129 -1.76 -9.14 5.72
N GLU A 130 -2.70 -9.84 5.09
CA GLU A 130 -2.44 -11.00 4.22
C GLU A 130 -3.19 -10.80 2.88
N TYR A 131 -2.70 -9.89 2.04
CA TYR A 131 -3.35 -9.52 0.79
C TYR A 131 -2.36 -9.21 -0.34
N THR A 132 -2.82 -9.29 -1.58
CA THR A 132 -2.07 -8.96 -2.79
C THR A 132 -2.64 -7.72 -3.44
N ILE A 133 -1.79 -6.98 -4.15
CA ILE A 133 -2.20 -5.93 -5.10
C ILE A 133 -1.91 -6.45 -6.50
N GLU A 134 -2.93 -6.40 -7.35
CA GLU A 134 -2.90 -7.01 -8.68
C GLU A 134 -3.33 -6.04 -9.78
N ASP A 135 -2.60 -6.06 -10.89
CA ASP A 135 -2.96 -5.46 -12.17
C ASP A 135 -3.47 -6.56 -13.13
N ASP A 136 -4.77 -6.55 -13.45
CA ASP A 136 -5.46 -7.58 -14.25
C ASP A 136 -5.15 -9.05 -13.81
N GLY A 137 -5.00 -9.25 -12.50
CA GLY A 137 -4.67 -10.53 -11.88
C GLY A 137 -3.17 -10.91 -11.93
N THR A 138 -2.32 -10.02 -12.42
CA THR A 138 -0.87 -10.10 -12.29
C THR A 138 -0.48 -9.46 -10.97
N LYS A 139 0.18 -10.22 -10.10
CA LYS A 139 0.60 -9.74 -8.79
C LYS A 139 1.73 -8.73 -8.95
N ILE A 140 1.53 -7.52 -8.42
CA ILE A 140 2.53 -6.46 -8.41
C ILE A 140 3.05 -6.17 -7.00
N ALA A 141 2.28 -6.54 -5.97
CA ALA A 141 2.71 -6.47 -4.60
C ALA A 141 2.01 -7.51 -3.71
N GLU A 142 2.64 -7.85 -2.60
CA GLU A 142 2.08 -8.73 -1.58
C GLU A 142 2.40 -8.19 -0.19
N VAL A 143 1.37 -8.20 0.66
CA VAL A 143 1.46 -7.85 2.06
C VAL A 143 1.26 -9.13 2.88
N SER A 144 2.24 -9.46 3.72
CA SER A 144 2.19 -10.64 4.57
C SER A 144 2.94 -10.45 5.88
N LYS A 145 2.37 -10.96 6.99
CA LYS A 145 3.05 -11.10 8.28
C LYS A 145 3.98 -12.30 8.30
N LYS A 146 3.81 -13.28 7.41
CA LYS A 146 4.55 -14.56 7.44
C LYS A 146 6.07 -14.40 7.31
N TRP A 147 6.53 -13.34 6.64
CA TRP A 147 7.95 -13.08 6.45
C TRP A 147 8.67 -12.64 7.73
N PHE A 148 7.93 -12.17 8.74
CA PHE A 148 8.51 -11.64 9.96
C PHE A 148 7.99 -12.37 11.20
N ARG A 149 8.91 -12.70 12.10
CA ARG A 149 8.57 -13.23 13.43
C ARG A 149 8.32 -12.12 14.45
N LEU A 150 8.59 -10.87 14.08
CA LEU A 150 8.43 -9.71 14.95
C LEU A 150 6.95 -9.39 15.11
N ARG A 151 6.52 -9.12 16.35
CA ARG A 151 5.17 -8.64 16.61
C ARG A 151 4.97 -7.27 15.94
N ASP A 152 3.72 -6.96 15.65
CA ASP A 152 3.29 -5.65 15.14
C ASP A 152 4.06 -5.21 13.89
N THR A 153 4.48 -6.17 13.05
CA THR A 153 5.19 -5.93 11.80
C THR A 153 4.57 -6.76 10.68
N TYR A 154 4.58 -6.24 9.47
CA TYR A 154 4.27 -6.99 8.25
C TYR A 154 5.28 -6.60 7.16
N GLY A 155 5.38 -7.41 6.13
CA GLY A 155 6.15 -7.06 4.95
C GLY A 155 5.29 -6.65 3.79
N LEU A 156 5.91 -5.88 2.93
CA LEU A 156 5.39 -5.47 1.64
C LEU A 156 6.44 -5.80 0.59
N ASP A 157 6.18 -6.85 -0.16
CA ASP A 157 6.94 -7.21 -1.34
C ASP A 157 6.39 -6.42 -2.53
N ILE A 158 7.27 -5.73 -3.26
CA ILE A 158 6.92 -4.94 -4.44
C ILE A 158 7.67 -5.51 -5.64
N GLY A 159 6.95 -5.80 -6.72
CA GLY A 159 7.50 -6.33 -7.95
C GLY A 159 8.34 -5.30 -8.70
N PRO A 160 9.24 -5.75 -9.58
CA PRO A 160 10.27 -4.89 -10.19
C PRO A 160 9.72 -3.76 -11.08
N ASP A 161 8.53 -3.95 -11.65
CA ASP A 161 7.92 -3.00 -12.57
C ASP A 161 6.90 -2.07 -11.90
N ALA A 162 6.66 -2.23 -10.60
CA ALA A 162 5.69 -1.44 -9.87
C ALA A 162 6.29 -0.12 -9.37
N ASP A 163 5.49 0.94 -9.32
CA ASP A 163 5.90 2.16 -8.64
C ASP A 163 5.86 1.95 -7.11
N HIS A 164 7.04 1.86 -6.52
CA HIS A 164 7.21 1.63 -5.09
C HIS A 164 6.54 2.72 -4.25
N ALA A 165 6.61 4.00 -4.65
CA ALA A 165 6.04 5.09 -3.88
C ALA A 165 4.51 4.99 -3.85
N THR A 166 3.89 4.71 -5.00
CA THR A 166 2.44 4.50 -5.11
C THR A 166 2.00 3.26 -4.32
N VAL A 167 2.73 2.15 -4.40
CA VAL A 167 2.38 0.90 -3.70
C VAL A 167 2.55 1.05 -2.18
N LEU A 168 3.64 1.67 -1.70
CA LEU A 168 3.84 1.99 -0.29
C LEU A 168 2.72 2.91 0.24
N ALA A 169 2.42 3.98 -0.50
CA ALA A 169 1.35 4.90 -0.16
C ALA A 169 -0.02 4.22 -0.14
N ALA A 170 -0.27 3.28 -1.05
CA ALA A 170 -1.49 2.50 -1.05
C ALA A 170 -1.58 1.59 0.19
N ALA A 171 -0.51 0.88 0.55
CA ALA A 171 -0.49 0.05 1.76
C ALA A 171 -0.80 0.87 3.03
N ILE A 172 -0.19 2.06 3.15
CA ILE A 172 -0.45 3.03 4.23
C ILE A 172 -1.92 3.48 4.23
N ALA A 173 -2.48 3.80 3.06
CA ALA A 173 -3.88 4.20 2.94
C ALA A 173 -4.84 3.08 3.37
N ILE A 174 -4.57 1.84 2.94
CA ILE A 174 -5.39 0.65 3.23
C ILE A 174 -5.41 0.39 4.73
N ASP A 175 -4.23 0.40 5.36
CA ASP A 175 -4.07 0.21 6.79
C ASP A 175 -4.79 1.34 7.56
N ALA A 176 -4.72 2.59 7.09
CA ALA A 176 -5.34 3.75 7.78
C ALA A 176 -6.87 3.68 7.80
N MET A 177 -7.42 3.06 6.76
CA MET A 177 -8.84 2.88 6.51
C MET A 177 -9.38 1.58 7.14
N SER A 178 -8.53 0.56 7.33
CA SER A 178 -8.92 -0.76 7.84
C SER A 178 -8.74 -0.88 9.35
N HIS A 179 -7.80 -0.13 9.93
CA HIS A 179 -7.48 -0.16 11.36
C HIS A 179 -7.58 1.24 11.98
N PRO A 180 -8.79 1.85 12.04
CA PRO A 180 -8.96 3.20 12.57
C PRO A 180 -8.87 3.21 14.10
N GLY A 181 -7.67 3.46 14.64
CA GLY A 181 -7.48 3.81 16.07
C GLY A 181 -6.95 2.73 16.99
N ASP A 182 -6.14 1.80 16.46
CA ASP A 182 -5.25 0.95 17.27
C ASP A 182 -3.93 1.65 17.61
#